data_AF-A0A3N5JY63-F1
#
_entry.id   AF-A0A3N5JY63-F1
#
_cell.length_a   1.000
_cell.length_b   1.000
_cell.length_c   1.000
_cell.angle_alpha   90.00
_cell.angle_beta   90.00
_cell.angle_gamma   90.00
#
_symmetry.space_group_name_H-M   'P 1'
#
loop_
_entity.id
_entity.type
_entity.pdbx_description
1 polymer ?
#
loop_
_entity_poly.entity_id
_entity_poly.type
_entity_poly.pdbx_seq_one_letter_code
_entity_poly.pdbx_strand_id
1 'polypeptide(L)'
;MAPDRLDRRAVVWGGIAVALIVAITFIGSDRLVWFDAALVGYLFGVIFAVFGIVYRYAVWLERPPTRMLNRRGWDAFKQNRGRNLVALPALVGSHLLAQGFIRHRSRTRWLAHQLVFWGCILAGLVTIPLTLGLLHFESVGQQADRYQVYISRVGTVKFDAESVFGWLMFHALDIAAVLVLAGVFIFLRRRLRDPGALATERSGDFLALAGLFAVSVTGLLLTVSSLLLEGQFYATLNTLHAVTVILGLMYIPFGKLFHIFQRPGNLGVAYYKRANADGPAAVCRLCGDEYASAQQVTDLEDVLPEVGFDYSIDGGGSYQQTCPRCRRAAVALAQSARVGGFG
;
A
#
# COMPACT_ATOMS: atom_id res chain seq x y z
N MET A 1 -3.86 18.82 -26.11
CA MET A 1 -3.63 18.32 -24.74
C MET A 1 -3.46 19.55 -23.85
N ALA A 2 -4.53 19.99 -23.19
CA ALA A 2 -4.47 21.18 -22.33
C ALA A 2 -3.46 20.92 -21.19
N PRO A 3 -2.69 21.92 -20.74
CA PRO A 3 -1.72 21.74 -19.68
C PRO A 3 -2.44 21.21 -18.44
N ASP A 4 -1.95 20.08 -17.91
CA ASP A 4 -2.46 19.39 -16.72
C ASP A 4 -2.60 20.40 -15.56
N ARG A 5 -3.82 20.88 -15.33
CA ARG A 5 -4.12 21.66 -14.14
C ARG A 5 -4.07 20.69 -12.96
N LEU A 6 -3.25 21.01 -11.97
CA LEU A 6 -3.24 20.32 -10.69
C LEU A 6 -4.68 20.14 -10.18
N ASP A 7 -5.03 18.91 -9.82
CA ASP A 7 -6.31 18.61 -9.18
C ASP A 7 -6.41 19.36 -7.85
N ARG A 8 -7.24 20.42 -7.84
CA ARG A 8 -7.40 21.32 -6.69
C ARG A 8 -7.94 20.59 -5.47
N ARG A 9 -8.84 19.63 -5.66
CA ARG A 9 -9.41 18.87 -4.54
C ARG A 9 -8.35 17.99 -3.90
N ALA A 10 -7.57 17.31 -4.73
CA ALA A 10 -6.45 16.50 -4.25
C ALA A 10 -5.40 17.34 -3.51
N VAL A 11 -5.08 18.56 -3.99
CA VAL A 11 -4.17 19.49 -3.28
C VAL A 11 -4.75 19.87 -1.91
N VAL A 12 -6.04 20.20 -1.83
CA VAL A 12 -6.69 20.57 -0.57
C VAL A 12 -6.65 19.40 0.42
N TRP A 13 -7.00 18.19 0.00
CA TRP A 13 -6.93 17.00 0.87
C TRP A 13 -5.50 16.70 1.33
N GLY A 14 -4.51 16.84 0.44
CA GLY A 14 -3.10 16.74 0.79
C GLY A 14 -2.69 17.78 1.84
N GLY A 15 -3.10 19.04 1.66
CA GLY A 15 -2.83 20.13 2.60
C GLY A 15 -3.48 19.91 3.97
N ILE A 16 -4.74 19.43 4.00
CA ILE A 16 -5.43 19.06 5.25
C ILE A 16 -4.66 17.94 5.96
N ALA A 17 -4.23 16.91 5.24
CA ALA A 17 -3.46 15.82 5.84
C ALA A 17 -2.12 16.28 6.43
N VAL A 18 -1.42 17.20 5.74
CA VAL A 18 -0.20 17.82 6.27
C VAL A 18 -0.50 18.63 7.53
N ALA A 19 -1.55 19.46 7.52
CA ALA A 19 -1.94 20.25 8.68
C ALA A 19 -2.28 19.34 9.88
N LEU A 20 -2.94 18.21 9.66
CA LEU A 20 -3.20 17.20 10.69
C LEU A 20 -1.91 16.59 11.24
N ILE A 21 -0.95 16.21 10.40
CA ILE A 21 0.35 15.68 10.84
C ILE A 21 1.12 16.71 11.67
N VAL A 22 1.16 17.97 11.23
CA VAL A 22 1.81 19.05 11.98
C VAL A 22 1.12 19.28 13.32
N ALA A 23 -0.22 19.28 13.35
CA ALA A 23 -0.99 19.42 14.59
C ALA A 23 -0.75 18.24 15.55
N ILE A 24 -0.74 17.00 15.04
CA ILE A 24 -0.43 15.80 15.84
C ILE A 24 0.99 15.89 16.39
N THR A 25 1.96 16.33 15.59
CA THR A 25 3.35 16.51 16.05
C THR A 25 3.42 17.53 17.17
N PHE A 26 2.79 18.71 16.98
CA PHE A 26 2.81 19.79 17.95
C PHE A 26 2.10 19.42 19.26
N ILE A 27 0.94 18.78 19.20
CA ILE A 27 0.19 18.35 20.38
C ILE A 27 0.88 17.15 21.04
N GLY A 28 1.31 16.18 20.25
CA GLY A 28 1.95 14.93 20.69
C GLY A 28 3.21 15.19 21.48
N SER A 29 4.08 16.04 20.95
CA SER A 29 5.36 16.43 21.58
C SER A 29 5.23 17.45 22.72
N ASP A 30 4.01 17.77 23.16
CA ASP A 30 3.73 18.81 24.13
C ASP A 30 4.32 20.18 23.75
N ARG A 31 3.83 20.74 22.62
CA ARG A 31 4.30 22.01 22.07
C ARG A 31 5.81 22.01 21.81
N LEU A 32 6.32 20.88 21.32
CA LEU A 32 7.73 20.63 20.98
C LEU A 32 8.68 20.46 22.17
N VAL A 33 8.19 20.39 23.41
CA VAL A 33 9.04 20.14 24.59
C VAL A 33 9.74 18.78 24.50
N TRP A 34 9.02 17.75 24.07
CA TRP A 34 9.52 16.38 23.93
C TRP A 34 9.92 16.02 22.50
N PHE A 35 10.05 17.02 21.63
CA PHE A 35 10.41 16.78 20.24
C PHE A 35 11.94 16.68 20.10
N ASP A 36 12.42 15.52 19.65
CA ASP A 36 13.84 15.33 19.35
C ASP A 36 14.22 16.06 18.05
N ALA A 37 15.13 17.03 18.15
CA ALA A 37 15.64 17.79 17.02
C ALA A 37 16.36 16.92 15.97
N ALA A 38 16.90 15.76 16.36
CA ALA A 38 17.48 14.82 15.42
C ALA A 38 16.44 14.21 14.46
N LEU A 39 15.15 14.26 14.82
CA LEU A 39 14.04 13.71 14.04
C LEU A 39 13.45 14.70 13.02
N VAL A 40 13.90 15.96 12.99
CA VAL A 40 13.39 17.00 12.06
C VAL A 40 13.43 16.55 10.61
N GLY A 41 14.54 15.97 10.17
CA GLY A 41 14.69 15.49 8.78
C GLY A 41 13.66 14.39 8.44
N TYR A 42 13.42 13.48 9.37
CA TYR A 42 12.43 12.42 9.23
C TYR A 42 11.00 12.99 9.18
N LEU A 43 10.71 14.01 10.00
CA LEU A 43 9.42 14.70 9.99
C LEU A 43 9.12 15.34 8.62
N PHE A 44 10.10 16.01 8.01
CA PHE A 44 9.95 16.51 6.64
C PHE A 44 9.67 15.40 5.63
N GLY A 45 10.37 14.27 5.75
CA GLY A 45 10.11 13.08 4.94
C GLY A 45 8.68 12.55 5.11
N VAL A 46 8.19 12.47 6.36
CA VAL A 46 6.81 12.04 6.68
C VAL A 46 5.78 13.01 6.11
N ILE A 47 5.96 14.32 6.30
CA ILE A 47 5.06 15.36 5.77
C ILE A 47 4.97 15.25 4.24
N PHE A 48 6.11 15.13 3.56
CA PHE A 48 6.14 14.98 2.11
C PHE A 48 5.45 13.70 1.65
N ALA A 49 5.75 12.57 2.30
CA ALA A 49 5.12 11.29 1.99
C ALA A 49 3.60 11.36 2.16
N VAL A 50 3.12 11.90 3.29
CA VAL A 50 1.69 12.04 3.60
C VAL A 50 0.99 12.90 2.54
N PHE A 51 1.56 14.07 2.20
CA PHE A 51 1.03 14.91 1.14
C PHE A 51 0.92 14.14 -0.18
N GLY A 52 2.02 13.53 -0.63
CA GLY A 52 2.07 12.83 -1.91
C GLY A 52 1.14 11.62 -1.96
N ILE A 53 1.03 10.87 -0.86
CA ILE A 53 0.13 9.71 -0.76
C ILE A 53 -1.31 10.18 -0.86
N VAL A 54 -1.72 11.17 -0.05
CA VAL A 54 -3.10 11.64 -0.01
C VAL A 54 -3.50 12.29 -1.34
N TYR A 55 -2.63 13.13 -1.90
CA TYR A 55 -2.83 13.74 -3.21
C TYR A 55 -3.04 12.66 -4.29
N ARG A 56 -2.10 11.72 -4.42
CA ARG A 56 -2.17 10.69 -5.46
C ARG A 56 -3.34 9.74 -5.24
N TYR A 57 -3.69 9.45 -3.99
CA TYR A 57 -4.84 8.61 -3.65
C TYR A 57 -6.16 9.29 -4.02
N ALA A 58 -6.30 10.60 -3.75
CA ALA A 58 -7.45 11.39 -4.17
C ALA A 58 -7.60 11.39 -5.70
N VAL A 59 -6.53 11.72 -6.44
CA VAL A 59 -6.53 11.68 -7.92
C VAL A 59 -6.86 10.28 -8.45
N TRP A 60 -6.34 9.23 -7.80
CA TRP A 60 -6.61 7.85 -8.19
C TRP A 60 -8.09 7.47 -8.01
N LEU A 61 -8.71 7.91 -6.92
CA LEU A 61 -10.14 7.71 -6.66
C LEU A 61 -11.03 8.48 -7.64
N GLU A 62 -10.57 9.61 -8.16
CA GLU A 62 -11.32 10.40 -9.13
C GLU A 62 -11.31 9.79 -10.54
N ARG A 63 -10.41 8.84 -10.85
CA ARG A 63 -10.40 8.18 -12.18
C ARG A 63 -11.71 7.41 -12.42
N PRO A 64 -12.32 7.48 -13.61
CA PRO A 64 -13.63 6.88 -13.89
C PRO A 64 -13.81 5.43 -13.40
N PRO A 65 -12.91 4.48 -13.71
CA PRO A 65 -13.08 3.09 -13.25
C PRO A 65 -12.98 2.96 -11.73
N THR A 66 -12.05 3.67 -11.10
CA THR A 66 -11.85 3.60 -9.65
C THR A 66 -13.02 4.25 -8.92
N ARG A 67 -13.52 5.37 -9.42
CA ARG A 67 -14.66 6.10 -8.88
C ARG A 67 -15.92 5.23 -8.89
N MET A 68 -16.17 4.55 -10.01
CA MET A 68 -17.28 3.60 -10.15
C MET A 68 -17.16 2.47 -9.13
N LEU A 69 -16.01 1.79 -9.07
CA LEU A 69 -15.79 0.70 -8.12
C LEU A 69 -15.88 1.14 -6.65
N ASN A 70 -15.38 2.35 -6.32
CA ASN A 70 -15.49 2.91 -4.99
C ASN A 70 -16.97 3.15 -4.63
N ARG A 71 -17.73 3.80 -5.51
CA ARG A 71 -19.17 4.02 -5.32
C ARG A 71 -19.92 2.70 -5.13
N ARG A 72 -19.74 1.75 -6.05
CA ARG A 72 -20.39 0.43 -5.99
C ARG A 72 -19.98 -0.38 -4.76
N GLY A 73 -18.72 -0.30 -4.34
CA GLY A 73 -18.25 -0.92 -3.11
C GLY A 73 -18.93 -0.35 -1.86
N TRP A 74 -19.10 0.98 -1.79
CA TRP A 74 -19.84 1.62 -0.70
C TRP A 74 -21.34 1.33 -0.74
N ASP A 75 -21.95 1.28 -1.93
CA ASP A 75 -23.36 0.94 -2.09
C ASP A 75 -23.62 -0.51 -1.64
N ALA A 76 -22.79 -1.47 -2.10
CA ALA A 76 -22.85 -2.87 -1.68
C ALA A 76 -22.62 -3.02 -0.17
N PHE A 77 -21.69 -2.26 0.41
CA PHE A 77 -21.46 -2.24 1.85
C PHE A 77 -22.72 -1.77 2.60
N LYS A 78 -23.32 -0.65 2.16
CA LYS A 78 -24.49 -0.02 2.81
C LYS A 78 -25.78 -0.84 2.69
N GLN A 79 -25.97 -1.57 1.59
CA GLN A 79 -27.15 -2.42 1.41
C GLN A 79 -27.23 -3.56 2.44
N ASN A 80 -26.08 -4.07 2.90
CA ASN A 80 -26.02 -5.21 3.82
C ASN A 80 -25.07 -4.94 5.01
N ARG A 81 -25.19 -3.77 5.66
CA ARG A 81 -24.23 -3.30 6.68
C ARG A 81 -23.91 -4.33 7.75
N GLY A 82 -24.93 -4.98 8.35
CA GLY A 82 -24.71 -5.96 9.41
C GLY A 82 -23.86 -7.15 8.94
N ARG A 83 -24.29 -7.83 7.87
CA ARG A 83 -23.58 -8.98 7.28
C ARG A 83 -22.17 -8.62 6.81
N ASN A 84 -22.01 -7.43 6.22
CA ASN A 84 -20.72 -6.96 5.71
C ASN A 84 -19.76 -6.56 6.84
N LEU A 85 -20.25 -5.94 7.92
CA LEU A 85 -19.45 -5.62 9.11
C LEU A 85 -18.93 -6.90 9.77
N VAL A 86 -19.74 -7.94 9.88
CA VAL A 86 -19.31 -9.25 10.42
C VAL A 86 -18.26 -9.91 9.52
N ALA A 87 -18.35 -9.73 8.20
CA ALA A 87 -17.38 -10.26 7.26
C ALA A 87 -16.06 -9.46 7.20
N LEU A 88 -16.06 -8.20 7.68
CA LEU A 88 -14.94 -7.28 7.54
C LEU A 88 -13.63 -7.80 8.19
N PRO A 89 -13.62 -8.32 9.44
CA PRO A 89 -12.40 -8.84 10.04
C PRO A 89 -11.77 -9.98 9.23
N ALA A 90 -12.60 -10.91 8.73
CA ALA A 90 -12.14 -12.02 7.91
C ALA A 90 -11.58 -11.53 6.56
N LEU A 91 -12.20 -10.52 5.95
CA LEU A 91 -11.71 -9.91 4.70
C LEU A 91 -10.39 -9.17 4.90
N VAL A 92 -10.27 -8.38 5.98
CA VAL A 92 -9.01 -7.69 6.34
C VAL A 92 -7.90 -8.71 6.60
N GLY A 93 -8.18 -9.72 7.41
CA GLY A 93 -7.24 -10.79 7.74
C GLY A 93 -6.75 -11.53 6.49
N SER A 94 -7.66 -11.96 5.62
CA SER A 94 -7.31 -12.78 4.45
C SER A 94 -6.72 -11.99 3.28
N HIS A 95 -7.25 -10.81 2.96
CA HIS A 95 -6.88 -10.03 1.77
C HIS A 95 -5.79 -8.99 2.02
N LEU A 96 -5.74 -8.38 3.21
CA LEU A 96 -4.77 -7.33 3.54
C LEU A 96 -3.57 -7.86 4.32
N LEU A 97 -3.81 -8.59 5.41
CA LEU A 97 -2.74 -9.04 6.32
C LEU A 97 -2.07 -10.33 5.81
N ALA A 98 -2.84 -11.41 5.69
CA ALA A 98 -2.34 -12.71 5.25
C ALA A 98 -2.12 -12.79 3.73
N GLN A 99 -2.77 -11.91 2.95
CA GLN A 99 -2.54 -11.78 1.51
C GLN A 99 -2.65 -13.12 0.74
N GLY A 100 -3.65 -13.93 1.08
CA GLY A 100 -3.76 -15.33 0.65
C GLY A 100 -3.73 -15.54 -0.86
N PHE A 101 -4.22 -14.58 -1.64
CA PHE A 101 -4.19 -14.62 -3.11
C PHE A 101 -2.77 -14.77 -3.69
N ILE A 102 -1.74 -14.29 -2.98
CA ILE A 102 -0.34 -14.44 -3.41
C ILE A 102 0.12 -15.88 -3.19
N ARG A 103 -0.28 -16.48 -2.07
CA ARG A 103 0.05 -17.86 -1.68
C ARG A 103 -0.45 -18.86 -2.72
N HIS A 104 -1.67 -18.66 -3.23
CA HIS A 104 -2.24 -19.52 -4.28
C HIS A 104 -1.44 -19.53 -5.58
N ARG A 105 -0.73 -18.44 -5.90
CA ARG A 105 0.09 -18.34 -7.13
C ARG A 105 1.57 -18.68 -6.91
N SER A 106 2.13 -18.39 -5.72
CA SER A 106 3.48 -18.81 -5.35
C SER A 106 3.71 -18.65 -3.84
N ARG A 107 4.00 -19.76 -3.15
CA ARG A 107 4.33 -19.75 -1.71
C ARG A 107 5.59 -18.95 -1.40
N THR A 108 6.62 -19.06 -2.24
CA THR A 108 7.88 -18.32 -2.04
C THR A 108 7.69 -16.81 -2.19
N ARG A 109 6.91 -16.37 -3.19
CA ARG A 109 6.57 -14.95 -3.34
C ARG A 109 5.75 -14.43 -2.16
N TRP A 110 4.84 -15.27 -1.67
CA TRP A 110 4.04 -14.95 -0.50
C TRP A 110 4.91 -14.76 0.75
N LEU A 111 5.80 -15.71 1.04
CA LEU A 111 6.72 -15.59 2.18
C LEU A 111 7.58 -14.34 2.10
N ALA A 112 8.20 -14.08 0.93
CA ALA A 112 9.00 -12.88 0.71
C ALA A 112 8.19 -11.61 0.98
N HIS A 113 6.94 -11.55 0.50
CA HIS A 113 6.09 -10.39 0.72
C HIS A 113 5.63 -10.27 2.17
N GLN A 114 5.34 -11.37 2.86
CA GLN A 114 4.99 -11.32 4.29
C GLN A 114 6.13 -10.77 5.14
N LEU A 115 7.37 -11.22 4.88
CA LEU A 115 8.56 -10.73 5.56
C LEU A 115 8.75 -9.21 5.35
N VAL A 116 8.72 -8.76 4.09
CA VAL A 116 8.84 -7.32 3.78
C VAL A 116 7.67 -6.52 4.37
N PHE A 117 6.43 -7.02 4.22
CA PHE A 117 5.23 -6.34 4.71
C PHE A 117 5.26 -6.15 6.22
N TRP A 118 5.48 -7.22 7.00
CA TRP A 118 5.50 -7.12 8.45
C TRP A 118 6.73 -6.35 8.97
N GLY A 119 7.89 -6.49 8.32
CA GLY A 119 9.05 -5.67 8.64
C GLY A 119 8.79 -4.17 8.43
N CYS A 120 8.18 -3.77 7.31
CA CYS A 120 7.82 -2.37 7.05
C CYS A 120 6.73 -1.85 7.99
N ILE A 121 5.72 -2.67 8.32
CA ILE A 121 4.66 -2.30 9.26
C ILE A 121 5.25 -2.09 10.66
N LEU A 122 6.10 -3.01 11.13
CA LEU A 122 6.76 -2.88 12.42
C LEU A 122 7.64 -1.62 12.47
N ALA A 123 8.47 -1.39 11.44
CA ALA A 123 9.29 -0.19 11.33
C ALA A 123 8.45 1.09 11.36
N GLY A 124 7.33 1.15 10.63
CA GLY A 124 6.43 2.31 10.63
C GLY A 124 5.71 2.52 11.96
N LEU A 125 5.28 1.45 12.62
CA LEU A 125 4.61 1.51 13.93
C LEU A 125 5.53 2.03 15.04
N VAL A 126 6.84 1.85 14.90
CA VAL A 126 7.83 2.38 15.85
C VAL A 126 8.29 3.79 15.43
N THR A 127 8.70 3.96 14.17
CA THR A 127 9.35 5.21 13.74
C THR A 127 8.38 6.38 13.56
N ILE A 128 7.14 6.16 13.12
CA ILE A 128 6.19 7.26 12.93
C ILE A 128 5.82 7.91 14.27
N PRO A 129 5.43 7.17 15.33
CA PRO A 129 5.15 7.80 16.62
C PRO A 129 6.37 8.51 17.22
N LEU A 130 7.58 7.96 17.09
CA LEU A 130 8.81 8.63 17.52
C LEU A 130 9.03 9.94 16.76
N THR A 131 8.91 9.91 15.43
CA THR A 131 9.09 11.09 14.57
C THR A 131 8.07 12.19 14.88
N LEU A 132 6.85 11.81 15.29
CA LEU A 132 5.81 12.77 15.68
C LEU A 132 5.94 13.24 17.14
N GLY A 133 6.96 12.79 17.88
CA GLY A 133 7.11 13.08 19.31
C GLY A 133 5.98 12.51 20.16
N LEU A 134 5.25 11.51 19.66
CA LEU A 134 4.18 10.83 20.39
C LEU A 134 4.72 9.83 21.40
N LEU A 135 5.92 9.29 21.18
CA LEU A 135 6.59 8.39 22.10
C LEU A 135 7.89 9.03 22.58
N HIS A 136 8.10 9.04 23.89
CA HIS A 136 9.40 9.29 24.49
C HIS A 136 9.63 8.35 25.68
N PHE A 137 10.90 8.13 26.01
CA PHE A 137 11.32 7.25 27.08
C PHE A 137 12.00 8.08 28.16
N GLU A 138 11.57 7.92 29.41
CA GLU A 138 12.31 8.45 30.57
C GLU A 138 12.76 7.29 31.46
N SER A 139 13.92 7.45 32.10
CA SER A 139 14.34 6.58 33.19
C SER A 139 13.55 6.90 34.45
N VAL A 140 13.04 5.86 35.13
CA VAL A 140 12.23 6.02 36.34
C VAL A 140 13.14 6.11 37.56
N GLY A 141 13.42 7.33 38.01
CA GLY A 141 14.22 7.60 39.20
C GLY A 141 15.74 7.48 38.96
N GLN A 142 16.51 7.21 40.01
CA GLN A 142 17.97 7.01 39.96
C GLN A 142 18.38 5.58 39.52
N GLN A 143 17.42 4.76 39.09
CA GLN A 143 17.64 3.37 38.64
C GLN A 143 17.72 3.36 37.10
N ALA A 144 18.91 3.08 36.57
CA ALA A 144 19.23 3.17 35.14
C ALA A 144 18.62 2.03 34.29
N ASP A 145 18.08 0.99 34.92
CA ASP A 145 17.50 -0.21 34.31
C ASP A 145 15.98 -0.14 34.09
N ARG A 146 15.30 0.84 34.70
CA ARG A 146 13.84 1.01 34.61
C ARG A 146 13.45 2.15 33.68
N TYR A 147 12.76 1.80 32.60
CA TYR A 147 12.25 2.76 31.63
C TYR A 147 10.72 2.86 31.69
N GLN A 148 10.20 4.07 31.52
CA GLN A 148 8.78 4.31 31.33
C GLN A 148 8.54 4.88 29.94
N VAL A 149 7.61 4.25 29.20
CA VAL A 149 7.14 4.76 27.91
C VAL A 149 6.06 5.80 28.16
N TYR A 150 6.22 6.98 27.60
CA TYR A 150 5.19 8.01 27.59
C TYR A 150 4.56 8.11 26.21
N ILE A 151 3.23 8.11 26.16
CA ILE A 151 2.47 8.49 24.97
C ILE A 151 2.03 9.95 25.16
N SER A 152 2.68 10.88 24.46
CA SER A 152 2.56 12.31 24.71
C SER A 152 2.80 12.63 26.19
N ARG A 153 1.79 13.06 26.96
CA ARG A 153 1.90 13.36 28.40
C ARG A 153 1.55 12.19 29.32
N VAL A 154 1.04 11.09 28.79
CA VAL A 154 0.52 9.98 29.61
C VAL A 154 1.60 8.91 29.75
N GLY A 155 2.14 8.76 30.95
CA GLY A 155 3.00 7.62 31.29
C GLY A 155 2.21 6.32 31.18
N THR A 156 2.63 5.43 30.30
CA THR A 156 1.88 4.20 29.99
C THR A 156 2.40 3.01 30.76
N VAL A 157 3.49 2.39 30.28
CA VAL A 157 4.02 1.14 30.80
C VAL A 157 5.43 1.37 31.34
N LYS A 158 5.64 0.95 32.59
CA LYS A 158 6.98 0.81 33.18
C LYS A 158 7.47 -0.59 32.89
N PHE A 159 8.66 -0.72 32.34
CA PHE A 159 9.27 -2.01 32.04
C PHE A 159 10.75 -1.99 32.38
N ASP A 160 11.27 -3.18 32.68
CA ASP A 160 12.68 -3.42 32.92
C ASP A 160 13.39 -3.64 31.58
N ALA A 161 14.51 -2.97 31.37
CA ALA A 161 15.31 -3.09 30.15
C ALA A 161 15.80 -4.52 29.91
N GLU A 162 16.08 -5.29 30.98
CA GLU A 162 16.59 -6.67 30.88
C GLU A 162 15.48 -7.70 30.64
N SER A 163 14.21 -7.29 30.73
CA SER A 163 13.09 -8.18 30.45
C SER A 163 13.01 -8.54 28.96
N VAL A 164 12.41 -9.69 28.62
CA VAL A 164 12.13 -10.08 27.23
C VAL A 164 11.35 -8.98 26.49
N PHE A 165 10.43 -8.31 27.19
CA PHE A 165 9.67 -7.20 26.64
C PHE A 165 10.55 -5.96 26.38
N GLY A 166 11.44 -5.61 27.30
CA GLY A 166 12.42 -4.53 27.13
C GLY A 166 13.35 -4.79 25.94
N TRP A 167 13.92 -6.00 25.86
CA TRP A 167 14.74 -6.42 24.72
C TRP A 167 14.00 -6.30 23.39
N LEU A 168 12.75 -6.79 23.32
CA LEU A 168 11.92 -6.68 22.11
C LEU A 168 11.66 -5.23 21.73
N MET A 169 11.46 -4.33 22.70
CA MET A 169 11.17 -2.93 22.42
C MET A 169 12.41 -2.17 21.92
N PHE A 170 13.58 -2.41 22.53
CA PHE A 170 14.83 -1.81 22.09
C PHE A 170 15.34 -2.38 20.75
N HIS A 171 15.07 -3.65 20.45
CA HIS A 171 15.47 -4.31 19.19
C HIS A 171 14.36 -4.41 18.14
N ALA A 172 13.22 -3.74 18.33
CA ALA A 172 12.09 -3.82 17.40
C ALA A 172 12.47 -3.41 15.97
N LEU A 173 13.31 -2.37 15.83
CA LEU A 173 13.80 -1.89 14.54
C LEU A 173 14.84 -2.83 13.91
N ASP A 174 15.66 -3.51 14.72
CA ASP A 174 16.58 -4.54 14.23
C ASP A 174 15.80 -5.74 13.69
N ILE A 175 14.77 -6.21 14.42
CA ILE A 175 13.88 -7.28 13.97
C ILE A 175 13.21 -6.88 12.65
N ALA A 176 12.69 -5.67 12.56
CA ALA A 176 12.09 -5.15 11.33
C ALA A 176 13.08 -5.18 10.16
N ALA A 177 14.32 -4.73 10.37
CA ALA A 177 15.37 -4.73 9.36
C ALA A 177 15.73 -6.14 8.89
N VAL A 178 15.86 -7.11 9.82
CA VAL A 178 16.15 -8.51 9.48
C VAL A 178 15.01 -9.13 8.66
N LEU A 179 13.75 -8.87 9.03
CA LEU A 179 12.59 -9.34 8.26
C LEU A 179 12.60 -8.76 6.84
N VAL A 180 12.81 -7.45 6.70
CA VAL A 180 12.89 -6.79 5.38
C VAL A 180 14.03 -7.38 4.55
N LEU A 181 15.23 -7.53 5.10
CA LEU A 181 16.38 -8.09 4.39
C LEU A 181 16.13 -9.52 3.93
N ALA A 182 15.61 -10.39 4.81
CA ALA A 182 15.26 -11.76 4.45
C ALA A 182 14.29 -11.80 3.26
N GLY A 183 13.25 -10.96 3.29
CA GLY A 183 12.29 -10.84 2.18
C GLY A 183 12.92 -10.32 0.89
N VAL A 184 13.77 -9.28 0.98
CA VAL A 184 14.51 -8.71 -0.16
C VAL A 184 15.43 -9.75 -0.79
N PHE A 185 16.21 -10.50 0.01
CA PHE A 185 17.08 -11.56 -0.51
C PHE A 185 16.30 -12.66 -1.23
N ILE A 186 15.13 -13.06 -0.72
CA ILE A 186 14.28 -14.04 -1.41
C ILE A 186 13.77 -13.46 -2.74
N PHE A 187 13.36 -12.19 -2.79
CA PHE A 187 12.94 -11.53 -4.03
C PHE A 187 14.07 -11.44 -5.05
N LEU A 188 15.27 -11.02 -4.63
CA LEU A 188 16.46 -10.93 -5.49
C LEU A 188 16.87 -12.32 -6.01
N ARG A 189 16.95 -13.32 -5.14
CA ARG A 189 17.27 -14.71 -5.52
C ARG A 189 16.29 -15.25 -6.56
N ARG A 190 14.99 -14.94 -6.43
CA ARG A 190 13.99 -15.33 -7.44
C ARG A 190 14.18 -14.57 -8.74
N ARG A 191 14.46 -13.26 -8.67
CA ARG A 191 14.66 -12.42 -9.87
C ARG A 191 15.87 -12.87 -10.68
N LEU A 192 16.99 -13.19 -10.03
CA LEU A 192 18.21 -13.67 -10.70
C LEU A 192 18.05 -15.06 -11.34
N ARG A 193 17.04 -15.84 -10.94
CA ARG A 193 16.81 -17.22 -11.44
C ARG A 193 15.71 -17.32 -12.49
N ASP A 194 15.02 -16.22 -12.80
CA ASP A 194 13.91 -16.19 -13.75
C ASP A 194 14.24 -15.22 -14.91
N PRO A 195 14.76 -15.73 -16.05
CA PRO A 195 15.17 -14.90 -17.18
C PRO A 195 14.03 -14.04 -17.74
N GLY A 196 12.77 -14.52 -17.66
CA GLY A 196 11.60 -13.76 -18.11
C GLY A 196 11.26 -12.57 -17.21
N ALA A 197 11.65 -12.62 -15.94
CA ALA A 197 11.47 -11.52 -14.99
C ALA A 197 12.50 -10.39 -15.21
N LEU A 198 13.70 -10.72 -15.71
CA LEU A 198 14.73 -9.74 -16.09
C LEU A 198 14.37 -9.05 -17.42
N ALA A 199 13.82 -9.80 -18.38
CA ALA A 199 13.46 -9.27 -19.71
C ALA A 199 12.27 -8.29 -19.72
N THR A 200 11.42 -8.29 -18.68
CA THR A 200 10.22 -7.44 -18.58
C THR A 200 10.34 -6.36 -17.49
N GLU A 201 11.55 -6.14 -16.97
CA GLU A 201 11.80 -5.27 -15.84
C GLU A 201 11.57 -3.78 -16.19
N ARG A 202 10.80 -3.09 -15.35
CA ARG A 202 10.72 -1.62 -15.34
C ARG A 202 11.68 -1.10 -14.27
N SER A 203 12.45 -0.05 -14.58
CA SER A 203 13.48 0.52 -13.69
C SER A 203 13.01 0.81 -12.25
N GLY A 204 11.74 1.17 -12.05
CA GLY A 204 11.14 1.41 -10.73
C GLY A 204 11.05 0.19 -9.82
N ASP A 205 11.10 -1.03 -10.35
CA ASP A 205 10.97 -2.28 -9.58
C ASP A 205 12.23 -2.63 -8.79
N PHE A 206 13.41 -2.21 -9.28
CA PHE A 206 14.69 -2.41 -8.59
C PHE A 206 14.90 -1.35 -7.51
N LEU A 207 14.56 -0.10 -7.81
CA LEU A 207 14.76 1.03 -6.89
C LEU A 207 14.04 0.82 -5.55
N ALA A 208 12.82 0.27 -5.56
CA ALA A 208 12.09 -0.03 -4.33
C ALA A 208 12.80 -1.08 -3.46
N LEU A 209 13.34 -2.16 -4.07
CA LEU A 209 14.08 -3.19 -3.35
C LEU A 209 15.43 -2.68 -2.85
N ALA A 210 16.14 -1.90 -3.68
CA ALA A 210 17.40 -1.27 -3.31
C ALA A 210 17.23 -0.29 -2.15
N GLY A 211 16.16 0.52 -2.15
CA GLY A 211 15.82 1.43 -1.05
C GLY A 211 15.54 0.69 0.26
N LEU A 212 14.72 -0.37 0.21
CA LEU A 212 14.44 -1.21 1.39
C LEU A 212 15.73 -1.88 1.93
N PHE A 213 16.56 -2.40 1.03
CA PHE A 213 17.87 -2.95 1.41
C PHE A 213 18.76 -1.89 2.08
N ALA A 214 18.89 -0.72 1.47
CA ALA A 214 19.74 0.35 1.96
C ALA A 214 19.31 0.80 3.37
N VAL A 215 18.02 1.07 3.58
CA VAL A 215 17.48 1.49 4.89
C VAL A 215 17.71 0.41 5.96
N SER A 216 17.49 -0.86 5.64
CA SER A 216 17.67 -1.95 6.61
C SER A 216 19.15 -2.20 6.95
N VAL A 217 20.05 -2.15 5.97
CA VAL A 217 21.49 -2.32 6.22
C VAL A 217 22.05 -1.15 7.01
N THR A 218 21.75 0.09 6.63
CA THR A 218 22.24 1.28 7.35
C THR A 218 21.70 1.33 8.78
N GLY A 219 20.45 0.88 9.01
CA GLY A 219 19.87 0.76 10.34
C GLY A 219 20.62 -0.25 11.21
N LEU A 220 20.85 -1.48 10.71
CA LEU A 220 21.61 -2.49 11.46
C LEU A 220 23.07 -2.08 11.72
N LEU A 221 23.68 -1.31 10.80
CA LEU A 221 25.03 -0.79 11.00
C LEU A 221 25.12 0.21 12.16
N LEU A 222 24.04 0.90 12.52
CA LEU A 222 24.01 1.73 13.74
C LEU A 222 24.13 0.85 14.98
N THR A 223 23.39 -0.26 15.03
CA THR A 223 23.46 -1.24 16.12
C THR A 223 24.83 -1.92 16.18
N VAL A 224 25.44 -2.25 15.04
CA VAL A 224 26.81 -2.77 14.99
C VAL A 224 27.81 -1.74 15.49
N SER A 225 27.67 -0.48 15.07
CA SER A 225 28.55 0.61 15.50
C SER A 225 28.48 0.80 17.01
N SER A 226 27.28 0.83 17.60
CA SER A 226 27.10 1.04 19.04
C SER A 226 27.56 -0.15 19.88
N LEU A 227 27.24 -1.38 19.47
CA LEU A 227 27.52 -2.58 20.28
C LEU A 227 28.92 -3.18 20.06
N LEU A 228 29.43 -3.14 18.83
CA LEU A 228 30.66 -3.86 18.45
C LEU A 228 31.85 -2.93 18.18
N LEU A 229 31.60 -1.67 17.81
CA LEU A 229 32.65 -0.70 17.47
C LEU A 229 32.74 0.44 18.47
N GLU A 230 32.13 0.33 19.65
CA GLU A 230 32.16 1.35 20.71
C GLU A 230 31.73 2.75 20.22
N GLY A 231 30.81 2.80 19.25
CA GLY A 231 30.29 4.03 18.64
C GLY A 231 31.14 4.62 17.51
N GLN A 232 32.19 3.95 17.05
CA GLN A 232 32.97 4.44 15.90
C GLN A 232 32.10 4.58 14.65
N PHE A 233 32.31 5.69 13.92
CA PHE A 233 31.57 6.07 12.71
C PHE A 233 30.05 6.29 12.89
N TYR A 234 29.54 6.29 14.13
CA TYR A 234 28.11 6.37 14.42
C TYR A 234 27.45 7.61 13.79
N ALA A 235 28.08 8.79 13.91
CA ALA A 235 27.55 10.02 13.33
C ALA A 235 27.38 9.93 11.81
N THR A 236 28.38 9.42 11.09
CA THR A 236 28.33 9.23 9.64
C THR A 236 27.27 8.21 9.23
N LEU A 237 27.21 7.07 9.93
CA LEU A 237 26.20 6.04 9.69
C LEU A 237 24.79 6.57 9.97
N ASN A 238 24.63 7.41 11.00
CA ASN A 238 23.34 8.00 11.36
C ASN A 238 22.86 8.97 10.28
N THR A 239 23.74 9.83 9.77
CA THR A 239 23.41 10.70 8.63
C THR A 239 23.07 9.89 7.39
N LEU A 240 23.85 8.84 7.08
CA LEU A 240 23.59 7.98 5.93
C LEU A 240 22.23 7.27 6.06
N HIS A 241 21.94 6.72 7.24
CA HIS A 241 20.65 6.09 7.53
C HIS A 241 19.50 7.09 7.35
N ALA A 242 19.61 8.28 7.96
CA ALA A 242 18.60 9.33 7.85
C ALA A 242 18.31 9.70 6.40
N VAL A 243 19.35 9.90 5.58
CA VAL A 243 19.20 10.20 4.14
C VAL A 243 18.48 9.04 3.42
N THR A 244 18.86 7.79 3.68
CA THR A 244 18.19 6.64 3.04
C THR A 244 16.70 6.55 3.42
N VAL A 245 16.35 6.84 4.67
CA VAL A 245 14.96 6.84 5.14
C VAL A 245 14.17 7.98 4.50
N ILE A 246 14.70 9.21 4.51
CA ILE A 246 14.03 10.39 3.93
C ILE A 246 13.77 10.19 2.45
N LEU A 247 14.77 9.74 1.68
CA LEU A 247 14.61 9.44 0.27
C LEU A 247 13.60 8.30 0.04
N GLY A 248 13.62 7.28 0.91
CA GLY A 248 12.62 6.21 0.91
C GLY A 248 11.20 6.74 1.09
N LEU A 249 10.97 7.59 2.09
CA LEU A 249 9.67 8.23 2.36
C LEU A 249 9.21 9.07 1.18
N MET A 250 10.10 9.87 0.59
CA MET A 250 9.80 10.67 -0.60
C MET A 250 9.48 9.82 -1.83
N TYR A 251 10.10 8.63 -1.94
CA TYR A 251 9.85 7.71 -3.04
C TYR A 251 8.48 7.00 -2.93
N ILE A 252 7.98 6.72 -1.72
CA ILE A 252 6.72 5.98 -1.49
C ILE A 252 5.55 6.46 -2.38
N PRO A 253 5.18 7.76 -2.42
CA PRO A 253 4.04 8.22 -3.19
C PRO A 253 4.22 8.12 -4.70
N PHE A 254 5.46 8.10 -5.22
CA PHE A 254 5.73 8.12 -6.66
C PHE A 254 6.20 6.77 -7.20
N GLY A 255 6.68 5.89 -6.33
CA GLY A 255 7.22 4.60 -6.65
C GLY A 255 6.20 3.47 -6.73
N LYS A 256 6.74 2.24 -6.79
CA LYS A 256 5.93 1.02 -6.76
C LYS A 256 5.21 0.83 -5.43
N LEU A 257 5.75 1.37 -4.33
CA LEU A 257 5.20 1.20 -2.97
C LEU A 257 3.83 1.85 -2.80
N PHE A 258 3.42 2.77 -3.68
CA PHE A 258 2.10 3.39 -3.63
C PHE A 258 0.93 2.39 -3.64
N HIS A 259 1.12 1.20 -4.23
CA HIS A 259 0.08 0.15 -4.24
C HIS A 259 -0.36 -0.28 -2.83
N ILE A 260 0.47 -0.06 -1.81
CA ILE A 260 0.14 -0.34 -0.40
C ILE A 260 -1.13 0.44 0.00
N PHE A 261 -1.23 1.70 -0.40
CA PHE A 261 -2.36 2.58 -0.07
C PHE A 261 -3.60 2.30 -0.92
N GLN A 262 -3.43 1.74 -2.13
CA GLN A 262 -4.55 1.34 -2.99
C GLN A 262 -5.21 0.03 -2.52
N ARG A 263 -4.46 -0.83 -1.83
CA ARG A 263 -4.89 -2.19 -1.48
C ARG A 263 -6.14 -2.26 -0.58
N PRO A 264 -6.36 -1.37 0.40
CA PRO A 264 -7.62 -1.30 1.14
C PRO A 264 -8.86 -1.15 0.24
N GLY A 265 -8.74 -0.50 -0.92
CA GLY A 265 -9.82 -0.39 -1.90
C GLY A 265 -10.34 -1.74 -2.42
N ASN A 266 -9.54 -2.81 -2.32
CA ASN A 266 -9.97 -4.16 -2.68
C ASN A 266 -11.09 -4.71 -1.77
N LEU A 267 -11.24 -4.19 -0.55
CA LEU A 267 -12.36 -4.55 0.32
C LEU A 267 -13.70 -4.14 -0.30
N GLY A 268 -13.79 -2.93 -0.85
CA GLY A 268 -14.96 -2.46 -1.58
C GLY A 268 -15.26 -3.33 -2.80
N VAL A 269 -14.22 -3.71 -3.54
CA VAL A 269 -14.35 -4.63 -4.69
C VAL A 269 -14.85 -6.01 -4.26
N ALA A 270 -14.46 -6.51 -3.08
CA ALA A 270 -14.97 -7.78 -2.57
C ALA A 270 -16.48 -7.72 -2.27
N TYR A 271 -16.96 -6.63 -1.65
CA TYR A 271 -18.40 -6.42 -1.44
C TYR A 271 -19.15 -6.28 -2.76
N TYR A 272 -18.61 -5.54 -3.71
CA TYR A 272 -19.16 -5.39 -5.05
C TYR A 272 -19.31 -6.74 -5.77
N LYS A 273 -18.24 -7.57 -5.76
CA LYS A 273 -18.28 -8.91 -6.37
C LYS A 273 -19.33 -9.81 -5.72
N ARG A 274 -19.47 -9.75 -4.39
CA ARG A 274 -20.49 -10.51 -3.67
C ARG A 274 -21.90 -10.06 -4.04
N ALA A 275 -22.15 -8.75 -4.05
CA ALA A 275 -23.44 -8.20 -4.47
C ALA A 275 -23.79 -8.57 -5.92
N ASN A 276 -22.80 -8.57 -6.81
CA ASN A 276 -22.97 -8.97 -8.20
C ASN A 276 -23.22 -10.47 -8.39
N ALA A 277 -22.73 -11.31 -7.49
CA ALA A 277 -22.99 -12.75 -7.51
C ALA A 277 -24.41 -13.10 -7.05
N ASP A 278 -24.96 -12.31 -6.11
CA ASP A 278 -26.34 -12.44 -5.63
C ASP A 278 -27.35 -11.73 -6.57
N GLY A 279 -26.87 -10.89 -7.49
CA GLY A 279 -27.69 -10.04 -8.35
C GLY A 279 -28.06 -10.67 -9.71
N PRO A 280 -28.90 -9.99 -10.51
CA PRO A 280 -29.32 -10.50 -11.81
C PRO A 280 -28.13 -10.65 -12.78
N ALA A 281 -28.15 -11.73 -13.56
CA ALA A 281 -27.19 -11.96 -14.63
C ALA A 281 -27.52 -11.13 -15.88
N ALA A 282 -26.48 -10.71 -16.58
CA ALA A 282 -26.55 -10.17 -17.92
C ALA A 282 -26.73 -11.32 -18.92
N VAL A 283 -27.68 -11.16 -19.83
CA VAL A 283 -27.97 -12.10 -20.91
C VAL A 283 -27.21 -11.68 -22.17
N CYS A 284 -26.55 -12.62 -22.84
CA CYS A 284 -25.81 -12.33 -24.06
C CYS A 284 -26.75 -12.02 -25.22
N ARG A 285 -26.53 -10.89 -25.89
CA ARG A 285 -27.29 -10.49 -27.09
C ARG A 285 -27.24 -11.51 -28.24
N LEU A 286 -26.15 -12.27 -28.37
CA LEU A 286 -25.95 -13.19 -29.50
C LEU A 286 -26.43 -14.61 -29.22
N CYS A 287 -26.08 -15.20 -28.08
CA CYS A 287 -26.44 -16.59 -27.77
C CYS A 287 -27.54 -16.76 -26.74
N GLY A 288 -28.01 -15.69 -26.09
CA GLY A 288 -29.02 -15.78 -25.04
C GLY A 288 -28.54 -16.36 -23.70
N ASP A 289 -27.26 -16.76 -23.60
CA ASP A 289 -26.72 -17.32 -22.35
C ASP A 289 -26.39 -16.21 -21.33
N GLU A 290 -26.60 -16.50 -20.06
CA GLU A 290 -26.10 -15.69 -18.94
C GLU A 290 -24.56 -15.77 -18.86
N TYR A 291 -23.88 -14.65 -18.61
CA TYR A 291 -22.40 -14.65 -18.64
C TYR A 291 -21.67 -13.74 -17.66
N ALA A 292 -22.34 -12.73 -17.10
CA ALA A 292 -21.78 -11.81 -16.12
C ALA A 292 -22.90 -11.20 -15.28
N SER A 293 -22.58 -10.38 -14.28
CA SER A 293 -23.61 -9.61 -13.58
C SER A 293 -24.13 -8.47 -14.46
N ALA A 294 -25.44 -8.25 -14.50
CA ALA A 294 -26.06 -7.13 -15.21
C ALA A 294 -25.47 -5.79 -14.76
N GLN A 295 -25.32 -5.60 -13.44
CA GLN A 295 -24.72 -4.38 -12.89
C GLN A 295 -23.28 -4.17 -13.40
N GLN A 296 -22.48 -5.23 -13.48
CA GLN A 296 -21.10 -5.12 -13.97
C GLN A 296 -21.04 -4.73 -15.44
N VAL A 297 -21.96 -5.22 -16.26
CA VAL A 297 -22.02 -4.88 -17.69
C VAL A 297 -22.43 -3.42 -17.86
N THR A 298 -23.46 -2.96 -17.15
CA THR A 298 -23.87 -1.55 -17.15
C THR A 298 -22.75 -0.63 -16.66
N ASP A 299 -22.08 -0.97 -15.55
CA ASP A 299 -20.96 -0.18 -15.04
C ASP A 299 -19.83 -0.04 -16.07
N LEU A 300 -19.61 -1.09 -16.87
CA LEU A 300 -18.59 -1.08 -17.92
C LEU A 300 -19.03 -0.23 -19.12
N GLU A 301 -20.31 -0.27 -19.49
CA GLU A 301 -20.91 0.59 -20.52
C GLU A 301 -20.81 2.07 -20.15
N ASP A 302 -20.99 2.41 -18.87
CA ASP A 302 -20.88 3.79 -18.38
C ASP A 302 -19.42 4.28 -18.36
N VAL A 303 -18.48 3.44 -17.93
CA VAL A 303 -17.08 3.85 -17.70
C VAL A 303 -16.24 3.89 -18.98
N LEU A 304 -16.49 3.00 -19.94
CA LEU A 304 -15.66 2.89 -21.14
C LEU A 304 -15.63 4.17 -22.00
N PRO A 305 -16.76 4.86 -22.24
CA PRO A 305 -16.77 6.14 -22.93
C PRO A 305 -15.96 7.22 -22.21
N GLU A 306 -16.01 7.27 -20.87
CA GLU A 306 -15.26 8.25 -20.07
C GLU A 306 -13.73 8.09 -20.20
N VAL A 307 -13.25 6.88 -20.52
CA VAL A 307 -11.82 6.59 -20.73
C VAL A 307 -11.45 6.52 -22.22
N GLY A 308 -12.35 6.98 -23.09
CA GLY A 308 -12.09 7.17 -24.52
C GLY A 308 -12.31 5.92 -25.38
N PHE A 309 -12.99 4.89 -24.88
CA PHE A 309 -13.35 3.73 -25.68
C PHE A 309 -14.84 3.74 -26.03
N ASP A 310 -15.12 3.85 -27.32
CA ASP A 310 -16.46 3.65 -27.86
C ASP A 310 -16.63 2.19 -28.30
N TYR A 311 -17.60 1.52 -27.67
CA TYR A 311 -17.97 0.15 -27.95
C TYR A 311 -19.46 0.05 -28.33
N SER A 312 -20.06 1.15 -28.78
CA SER A 312 -21.39 1.14 -29.39
C SER A 312 -21.40 0.26 -30.64
N ILE A 313 -22.57 -0.30 -30.95
CA ILE A 313 -22.78 -1.13 -32.14
C ILE A 313 -23.85 -0.49 -33.01
N ASP A 314 -23.65 -0.53 -34.32
CA ASP A 314 -24.66 -0.15 -35.31
C ASP A 314 -25.97 -0.92 -35.10
N GLY A 315 -27.10 -0.20 -35.03
CA GLY A 315 -28.41 -0.76 -34.71
C GLY A 315 -28.75 -0.82 -33.22
N GLY A 316 -27.87 -0.31 -32.34
CA GLY A 316 -28.15 -0.10 -30.92
C GLY A 316 -27.52 -1.15 -30.00
N GLY A 317 -27.30 -0.72 -28.75
CA GLY A 317 -26.65 -1.50 -27.71
C GLY A 317 -25.12 -1.36 -27.72
N SER A 318 -24.47 -2.17 -26.89
CA SER A 318 -23.03 -2.12 -26.65
C SER A 318 -22.39 -3.49 -26.90
N TYR A 319 -21.14 -3.48 -27.37
CA TYR A 319 -20.29 -4.67 -27.44
C TYR A 319 -20.13 -5.34 -26.08
N GLN A 320 -20.32 -4.57 -25.00
CA GLN A 320 -20.28 -5.13 -23.66
C GLN A 320 -21.39 -6.13 -23.36
N GLN A 321 -22.51 -6.09 -24.09
CA GLN A 321 -23.66 -7.01 -23.98
C GLN A 321 -23.43 -8.37 -24.64
N THR A 322 -22.27 -8.59 -25.23
CA THR A 322 -21.89 -9.86 -25.85
C THR A 322 -20.98 -10.65 -24.89
N CYS A 323 -21.23 -11.93 -24.69
CA CYS A 323 -20.40 -12.76 -23.81
C CYS A 323 -18.99 -12.98 -24.41
N PRO A 324 -17.96 -13.24 -23.59
CA PRO A 324 -16.60 -13.45 -24.09
C PRO A 324 -16.45 -14.55 -25.15
N ARG A 325 -17.29 -15.61 -25.09
CA ARG A 325 -17.30 -16.69 -26.09
C ARG A 325 -17.73 -16.15 -27.46
N CYS A 326 -18.87 -15.47 -27.51
CA CYS A 326 -19.41 -14.91 -28.75
C CYS A 326 -18.54 -13.77 -29.30
N ARG A 327 -17.87 -12.98 -28.45
CA ARG A 327 -16.87 -11.99 -28.89
C ARG A 327 -15.71 -12.64 -29.64
N ARG A 328 -15.12 -13.71 -29.08
CA ARG A 328 -14.04 -14.46 -29.74
C ARG A 328 -14.51 -15.08 -31.06
N ALA A 329 -15.71 -15.64 -31.07
CA ALA A 329 -16.31 -16.20 -32.29
C ALA A 329 -16.51 -15.12 -33.37
N ALA A 330 -17.01 -13.93 -32.99
CA ALA A 330 -17.20 -12.82 -33.93
C ALA A 330 -15.89 -12.36 -34.57
N VAL A 331 -14.79 -12.29 -33.79
CA VAL A 331 -13.45 -11.98 -34.34
C VAL A 331 -13.01 -13.04 -35.35
N ALA A 332 -13.18 -14.33 -35.02
CA ALA A 332 -12.83 -15.42 -35.93
C ALA A 332 -13.68 -15.40 -37.22
N LEU A 333 -14.99 -15.12 -37.11
CA LEU A 333 -15.88 -14.98 -38.26
C LEU A 333 -15.50 -13.79 -39.14
N ALA A 334 -15.21 -12.63 -38.54
CA ALA A 334 -14.76 -11.46 -39.27
C ALA A 334 -13.42 -11.70 -39.99
N GLN A 335 -12.48 -12.39 -39.33
CA GLN A 335 -11.23 -12.80 -39.95
C GLN A 335 -11.47 -13.77 -41.11
N SER A 336 -12.29 -14.81 -40.90
CA SER A 336 -12.66 -15.78 -41.94
C SER A 336 -13.28 -15.10 -43.16
N ALA A 337 -14.22 -14.17 -42.95
CA ALA A 337 -14.84 -13.40 -44.02
C ALA A 337 -13.81 -12.57 -44.80
N ARG A 338 -12.81 -12.01 -44.12
CA ARG A 338 -11.76 -11.19 -44.74
C ARG A 338 -10.72 -12.01 -45.52
N VAL A 339 -10.48 -13.27 -45.13
CA VAL A 339 -9.52 -14.17 -45.79
C VAL A 339 -10.17 -15.16 -46.77
N GLY A 340 -11.48 -15.08 -47.00
CA GLY A 340 -12.21 -15.92 -47.97
C GLY A 340 -12.61 -17.31 -47.45
N GLY A 341 -12.64 -17.49 -46.13
CA GLY A 341 -12.91 -18.77 -45.47
C GLY A 341 -11.64 -19.48 -45.01
N PHE A 342 -11.75 -20.22 -43.90
CA PHE A 342 -10.89 -21.38 -43.70
C PHE A 342 -11.58 -22.53 -44.44
N GLY A 343 -10.95 -23.05 -45.50
CA GLY A 343 -11.53 -24.09 -46.35
C GLY A 343 -12.01 -25.32 -45.57
#